data_AF-A0A9R0VRP0-F1
#
_entry.id   AF-A0A9R0VRP0-F1
#
_cell.length_a   1.000
_cell.length_b   1.000
_cell.length_c   1.000
_cell.angle_alpha   90.00
_cell.angle_beta   90.00
_cell.angle_gamma   90.00
#
_symmetry.space_group_name_H-M   'P 1'
#
loop_
_entity.id
_entity.type
_entity.pdbx_description
1 polymer ?
#
loop_
_entity_poly.entity_id
_entity_poly.type
_entity_poly.pdbx_seq_one_letter_code
_entity_poly.pdbx_strand_id
1 'polypeptide(L)'
;MADKVVATYYYPPMEVAAAELGHTAGSKVDDDGRNKRTGTMWTASSHIITAVIGSGVLSLGWAIAQLGWVAGPAVMLLFSLVTYFTSSLLADCYRSGDQSTGKRNYTYMDAVNANLSGVKVQICGVLQYANIVGVSIGYTIAASISMLAIKRANCFHGNGHADPCKVSSVPYMIIFGVAQVFFSQIPDFDQISWLSMLAAAMSFTYSSIGLGLGIVQVIGVKGSLTGISIGTVTPMQKVWRSTQAFGDIAFAYSYSLILIEIQDTIRAPPPSESTVMKRATMMYVVQKKVPKWSTQWVCLQMLSLGCLAISLAAAAGSIAGIKSDLKVYHPFKT
;
A
#
# COMPACT_ATOMS: atom_id res chain seq x y z
N MET A 1 4.74 -63.88 6.15
CA MET A 1 3.58 -62.97 6.11
C MET A 1 3.80 -61.94 7.20
N ALA A 2 4.05 -60.69 6.82
CA ALA A 2 4.34 -59.60 7.73
C ALA A 2 3.11 -58.69 7.80
N ASP A 3 2.42 -58.67 8.94
CA ASP A 3 1.26 -57.81 9.17
C ASP A 3 1.70 -56.41 9.60
N LYS A 4 1.18 -55.42 8.86
CA LYS A 4 1.38 -53.99 9.07
C LYS A 4 0.49 -53.52 10.21
N VAL A 5 1.09 -52.99 11.28
CA VAL A 5 0.37 -52.21 12.30
C VAL A 5 0.21 -50.77 11.79
N VAL A 6 -1.02 -50.39 11.43
CA VAL A 6 -1.41 -49.01 11.13
C VAL A 6 -1.81 -48.34 12.45
N ALA A 7 -1.04 -47.36 12.90
CA ALA A 7 -1.39 -46.53 14.05
C ALA A 7 -2.43 -45.48 13.62
N THR A 8 -3.69 -45.71 13.98
CA THR A 8 -4.78 -44.75 13.80
C THR A 8 -4.67 -43.68 14.90
N TYR A 9 -4.30 -42.46 14.53
CA TYR A 9 -4.38 -41.31 15.45
C TYR A 9 -5.85 -40.95 15.69
N TYR A 10 -6.35 -41.30 16.88
CA TYR A 10 -7.68 -40.91 17.34
C TYR A 10 -7.64 -39.42 17.74
N TYR A 11 -8.21 -38.55 16.90
CA TYR A 11 -8.52 -37.18 17.29
C TYR A 11 -9.83 -37.21 18.08
N PRO A 12 -9.84 -36.86 19.38
CA PRO A 12 -11.09 -36.75 20.11
C PRO A 12 -11.94 -35.61 19.50
N PRO A 13 -13.27 -35.74 19.48
CA PRO A 13 -14.15 -34.71 18.97
C PRO A 13 -13.97 -33.40 19.75
N MET A 14 -13.83 -32.31 19.01
CA MET A 14 -13.54 -30.92 19.41
C MET A 14 -14.62 -30.28 20.29
N GLU A 15 -15.61 -31.05 20.75
CA GLU A 15 -16.74 -30.57 21.54
C GLU A 15 -16.41 -30.43 23.03
N VAL A 16 -15.46 -31.23 23.55
CA VAL A 16 -15.23 -31.29 25.01
C VAL A 16 -14.17 -30.29 25.49
N ALA A 17 -13.32 -29.76 24.60
CA ALA A 17 -12.30 -28.76 24.97
C ALA A 17 -12.83 -27.31 25.00
N ALA A 18 -14.05 -27.07 24.53
CA ALA A 18 -14.67 -25.74 24.54
C ALA A 18 -15.30 -25.36 25.89
N ALA A 19 -15.40 -26.30 26.85
CA ALA A 19 -16.13 -26.08 28.10
C ALA A 19 -15.31 -25.42 29.22
N GLU A 20 -13.97 -25.34 29.11
CA GLU A 20 -13.07 -24.79 30.16
C GLU A 20 -12.56 -23.37 29.86
N LEU A 21 -12.92 -22.79 28.72
CA LEU A 21 -12.76 -21.37 28.43
C LEU A 21 -14.15 -20.83 28.19
N GLY A 22 -14.65 -19.93 29.05
CA GLY A 22 -16.00 -19.36 29.01
C GLY A 22 -16.32 -18.52 27.76
N HIS A 23 -16.11 -19.08 26.57
CA HIS A 23 -16.46 -18.51 25.29
C HIS A 23 -17.89 -18.93 24.97
N THR A 24 -18.85 -18.27 25.62
CA THR A 24 -20.26 -18.39 25.24
C THR A 24 -20.39 -18.08 23.75
N ALA A 25 -20.80 -19.06 22.96
CA ALA A 25 -21.25 -18.89 21.59
C ALA A 25 -22.43 -17.90 21.59
N GLY A 26 -22.13 -16.62 21.45
CA GLY A 26 -23.07 -15.51 21.71
C GLY A 26 -22.42 -14.22 22.25
N SER A 27 -21.14 -14.25 22.62
CA SER A 27 -20.40 -13.03 23.00
C SER A 27 -20.38 -12.00 21.86
N LYS A 28 -20.77 -10.76 22.16
CA LYS A 28 -20.65 -9.60 21.25
C LYS A 28 -19.24 -9.03 21.19
N VAL A 29 -18.33 -9.56 22.00
CA VAL A 29 -16.96 -9.08 22.14
C VAL A 29 -15.92 -10.17 21.80
N ASP A 30 -14.80 -9.73 21.26
CA ASP A 30 -13.61 -10.54 20.98
C ASP A 30 -12.80 -10.84 22.26
N ASP A 31 -11.73 -11.61 22.11
CA ASP A 31 -10.82 -12.04 23.19
C ASP A 31 -10.07 -10.89 23.87
N ASP A 32 -10.06 -9.69 23.26
CA ASP A 32 -9.50 -8.45 23.80
C ASP A 32 -10.54 -7.54 24.48
N GLY A 33 -11.80 -7.98 24.56
CA GLY A 33 -12.91 -7.23 25.15
C GLY A 33 -13.50 -6.12 24.25
N ARG A 34 -13.05 -5.98 23.00
CA ARG A 34 -13.65 -5.07 22.02
C ARG A 34 -14.80 -5.70 21.25
N ASN A 35 -15.61 -4.89 20.58
CA ASN A 35 -16.67 -5.38 19.69
C ASN A 35 -16.11 -6.38 18.68
N LYS A 36 -16.90 -7.43 18.44
CA LYS A 36 -16.49 -8.53 17.57
C LYS A 36 -16.20 -8.05 16.15
N ARG A 37 -14.99 -8.32 15.68
CA ARG A 37 -14.56 -8.05 14.30
C ARG A 37 -15.22 -8.99 13.31
N THR A 38 -15.67 -8.46 12.18
CA THR A 38 -16.43 -9.24 11.18
C THR A 38 -15.69 -9.44 9.86
N GLY A 39 -14.54 -8.80 9.69
CA GLY A 39 -13.76 -8.81 8.47
C GLY A 39 -13.28 -10.21 8.06
N THR A 40 -13.16 -10.39 6.75
CA THR A 40 -12.75 -11.64 6.11
C THR A 40 -11.59 -11.38 5.15
N MET A 41 -11.08 -12.44 4.52
CA MET A 41 -10.09 -12.31 3.45
C MET A 41 -10.57 -11.35 2.35
N TRP A 42 -11.85 -11.37 1.99
CA TRP A 42 -12.39 -10.52 0.93
C TRP A 42 -12.42 -9.04 1.32
N THR A 43 -12.83 -8.72 2.54
CA THR A 43 -12.83 -7.32 3.02
C THR A 43 -11.39 -6.82 3.16
N ALA A 44 -10.48 -7.63 3.71
CA ALA A 44 -9.06 -7.31 3.79
C ALA A 44 -8.43 -7.07 2.41
N SER A 45 -8.67 -7.96 1.43
CA SER A 45 -8.23 -7.76 0.05
C SER A 45 -8.81 -6.48 -0.56
N SER A 46 -10.09 -6.16 -0.31
CA SER A 46 -10.69 -4.92 -0.82
C SER A 46 -10.04 -3.66 -0.24
N HIS A 47 -9.69 -3.68 1.06
CA HIS A 47 -8.96 -2.58 1.70
C HIS A 47 -7.55 -2.46 1.14
N ILE A 48 -6.83 -3.57 0.95
CA ILE A 48 -5.49 -3.57 0.34
C ILE A 48 -5.56 -3.01 -1.09
N ILE A 49 -6.50 -3.49 -1.91
CA ILE A 49 -6.69 -3.01 -3.29
C ILE A 49 -6.99 -1.51 -3.29
N THR A 50 -7.89 -1.05 -2.42
CA THR A 50 -8.24 0.38 -2.31
C THR A 50 -7.05 1.23 -1.84
N ALA A 51 -6.22 0.70 -0.95
CA ALA A 51 -5.03 1.39 -0.45
C ALA A 51 -3.93 1.50 -1.52
N VAL A 52 -3.79 0.49 -2.37
CA VAL A 52 -2.81 0.49 -3.49
C VAL A 52 -3.31 1.35 -4.65
N ILE A 53 -4.59 1.21 -5.02
CA ILE A 53 -5.17 1.90 -6.17
C ILE A 53 -5.52 3.35 -5.80
N GLY A 54 -4.49 4.19 -5.74
CA GLY A 54 -4.59 5.61 -5.38
C GLY A 54 -3.62 6.50 -6.16
N SER A 55 -3.17 7.58 -5.51
CA SER A 55 -2.32 8.60 -6.14
C SER A 55 -1.02 8.05 -6.71
N GLY A 56 -0.44 7.00 -6.11
CA GLY A 56 0.82 6.41 -6.59
C GLY A 56 0.67 5.66 -7.91
N VAL A 57 -0.46 4.99 -8.16
CA VAL A 57 -0.70 4.26 -9.41
C VAL A 57 -0.81 5.21 -10.61
N LEU A 58 -1.36 6.41 -10.40
CA LEU A 58 -1.52 7.41 -11.46
C LEU A 58 -0.19 7.95 -12.01
N SER A 59 0.89 7.97 -11.20
CA SER A 59 2.22 8.39 -11.65
C SER A 59 3.04 7.26 -12.27
N LEU A 60 2.60 5.99 -12.16
CA LEU A 60 3.36 4.85 -12.70
C LEU A 60 3.60 4.96 -14.20
N GLY A 61 2.63 5.45 -14.98
CA GLY A 61 2.82 5.64 -16.43
C GLY A 61 3.99 6.57 -16.75
N TRP A 62 4.15 7.64 -15.96
CA TRP A 62 5.29 8.55 -16.07
C TRP A 62 6.60 7.88 -15.63
N ALA A 63 6.59 7.14 -14.51
CA ALA A 63 7.77 6.43 -14.00
C ALA A 63 8.30 5.39 -15.01
N ILE A 64 7.40 4.62 -15.63
CA ILE A 64 7.75 3.67 -16.71
C ILE A 64 8.29 4.41 -17.93
N ALA A 65 7.75 5.57 -18.28
CA ALA A 65 8.30 6.37 -19.38
C ALA A 65 9.72 6.89 -19.08
N GLN A 66 10.05 7.19 -17.82
CA GLN A 66 11.42 7.59 -17.42
C GLN A 66 12.40 6.41 -17.48
N LEU A 67 12.00 5.24 -16.98
CA LEU A 67 12.87 4.06 -16.84
C LEU A 67 12.94 3.18 -18.10
N GLY A 68 11.88 3.17 -18.91
CA GLY A 68 11.74 2.33 -20.09
C GLY A 68 11.11 0.97 -19.83
N TRP A 69 10.89 0.23 -20.93
CA TRP A 69 10.19 -1.06 -20.93
C TRP A 69 10.92 -2.21 -20.24
N VAL A 70 12.23 -2.09 -19.99
CA VAL A 70 12.99 -3.11 -19.26
C VAL A 70 13.08 -2.75 -17.78
N ALA A 71 13.71 -1.62 -17.47
CA ALA A 71 13.96 -1.23 -16.09
C ALA A 71 12.66 -0.93 -15.33
N GLY A 72 11.66 -0.30 -15.97
CA GLY A 72 10.38 0.03 -15.34
C GLY A 72 9.67 -1.20 -14.78
N PRO A 73 9.27 -2.18 -15.60
CA PRO A 73 8.64 -3.42 -15.14
C PRO A 73 9.52 -4.22 -14.17
N ALA A 74 10.83 -4.29 -14.39
CA ALA A 74 11.74 -5.00 -13.48
C ALA A 74 11.73 -4.38 -12.07
N VAL A 75 11.71 -3.05 -11.98
CA VAL A 75 11.64 -2.32 -10.71
C VAL A 75 10.26 -2.48 -10.06
N MET A 76 9.17 -2.47 -10.83
CA MET A 76 7.83 -2.77 -10.28
C MET A 76 7.77 -4.17 -9.66
N LEU A 77 8.32 -5.19 -10.33
CA LEU A 77 8.38 -6.54 -9.80
C LEU A 77 9.25 -6.61 -8.53
N LEU A 78 10.38 -5.90 -8.51
CA LEU A 78 11.23 -5.81 -7.32
C LEU A 78 10.47 -5.21 -6.13
N PHE A 79 9.81 -4.07 -6.31
CA PHE A 79 9.02 -3.42 -5.26
C PHE A 79 7.82 -4.25 -4.82
N SER A 80 7.18 -4.98 -5.74
CA SER A 80 6.14 -5.95 -5.41
C SER A 80 6.69 -7.04 -4.48
N LEU A 81 7.85 -7.64 -4.79
CA LEU A 81 8.49 -8.64 -3.94
C LEU A 81 8.92 -8.09 -2.57
N VAL A 82 9.50 -6.89 -2.54
CA VAL A 82 9.87 -6.20 -1.29
C VAL A 82 8.64 -5.98 -0.42
N THR A 83 7.56 -5.46 -1.02
CA THR A 83 6.31 -5.15 -0.31
C THR A 83 5.63 -6.42 0.17
N TYR A 84 5.60 -7.45 -0.66
CA TYR A 84 5.12 -8.79 -0.29
C TYR A 84 5.85 -9.29 0.96
N PHE A 85 7.18 -9.30 0.93
CA PHE A 85 7.99 -9.83 2.02
C PHE A 85 7.86 -9.01 3.31
N THR A 86 7.90 -7.68 3.22
CA THR A 86 7.75 -6.79 4.38
C THR A 86 6.36 -6.85 4.99
N SER A 87 5.31 -6.91 4.17
CA SER A 87 3.91 -7.05 4.62
C SER A 87 3.68 -8.39 5.33
N SER A 88 4.36 -9.45 4.88
CA SER A 88 4.33 -10.76 5.53
C SER A 88 4.86 -10.72 6.96
N LEU A 89 5.98 -10.04 7.16
CA LEU A 89 6.62 -9.89 8.47
C LEU A 89 5.78 -9.00 9.38
N LEU A 90 5.23 -7.92 8.83
CA LEU A 90 4.39 -7.00 9.59
C LEU A 90 3.10 -7.67 10.05
N ALA A 91 2.51 -8.54 9.23
CA ALA A 91 1.31 -9.30 9.59
C ALA A 91 1.51 -10.22 10.81
N ASP A 92 2.75 -10.68 11.02
CA ASP A 92 3.10 -11.49 12.19
C ASP A 92 3.24 -10.67 13.46
N CYS A 93 3.53 -9.38 13.34
CA CYS A 93 3.67 -8.45 14.46
C CYS A 93 2.33 -7.98 15.02
N TYR A 94 1.20 -8.34 14.40
CA TYR A 94 -0.13 -8.00 14.90
C TYR A 94 -0.40 -8.60 16.28
N ARG A 95 0.03 -9.83 16.56
CA ARG A 95 -0.04 -10.43 17.91
C ARG A 95 1.33 -10.56 18.53
N SER A 96 1.43 -10.18 19.81
CA SER A 96 2.65 -10.30 20.61
C SER A 96 2.71 -11.66 21.30
N GLY A 97 3.78 -12.42 21.07
CA GLY A 97 3.96 -13.76 21.64
C GLY A 97 3.34 -14.84 20.76
N ASP A 98 2.19 -15.36 21.18
CA ASP A 98 1.47 -16.41 20.44
C ASP A 98 0.54 -15.82 19.36
N GLN A 99 0.46 -16.47 18.19
CA GLN A 99 -0.32 -15.97 17.04
C GLN A 99 -1.83 -16.16 17.21
N SER A 100 -2.29 -16.99 18.15
CA SER A 100 -3.72 -17.25 18.38
C SER A 100 -4.26 -16.58 19.64
N THR A 101 -3.44 -16.49 20.68
CA THR A 101 -3.84 -16.02 22.03
C THR A 101 -3.07 -14.79 22.51
N GLY A 102 -2.05 -14.36 21.76
CA GLY A 102 -1.22 -13.21 22.13
C GLY A 102 -1.97 -11.88 22.11
N LYS A 103 -1.44 -10.90 22.82
CA LYS A 103 -2.01 -9.54 22.86
C LYS A 103 -1.99 -8.92 21.47
N ARG A 104 -3.15 -8.40 21.03
CA ARG A 104 -3.31 -7.66 19.77
C ARG A 104 -2.63 -6.29 19.83
N ASN A 105 -1.99 -5.93 18.74
CA ASN A 105 -1.44 -4.61 18.44
C ASN A 105 -2.34 -3.99 17.37
N TYR A 106 -3.08 -2.94 17.71
CA TYR A 106 -4.12 -2.37 16.83
C TYR A 106 -3.55 -1.42 15.78
N THR A 107 -2.36 -0.86 16.05
CA THR A 107 -1.68 0.07 15.17
C THR A 107 -0.23 -0.37 14.91
N TYR A 108 0.36 0.14 13.83
CA TYR A 108 1.78 -0.04 13.55
C TYR A 108 2.66 0.34 14.76
N MET A 109 2.35 1.45 15.44
CA MET A 109 3.11 1.93 16.58
C MET A 109 2.97 1.04 17.81
N ASP A 110 1.83 0.37 18.00
CA ASP A 110 1.67 -0.62 19.08
C ASP A 110 2.58 -1.83 18.83
N ALA A 111 2.62 -2.32 17.59
CA ALA A 111 3.49 -3.43 17.22
C ALA A 111 4.98 -3.08 17.36
N VAL A 112 5.36 -1.84 17.02
CA VAL A 112 6.71 -1.32 17.25
C VAL A 112 7.04 -1.27 18.74
N ASN A 113 6.15 -0.74 19.58
CA ASN A 113 6.35 -0.68 21.03
C ASN A 113 6.41 -2.06 21.70
N ALA A 114 5.68 -3.05 21.16
CA ALA A 114 5.68 -4.40 21.68
C ALA A 114 6.98 -5.17 21.36
N ASN A 115 7.68 -4.81 20.27
CA ASN A 115 8.85 -5.54 19.77
C ASN A 115 10.18 -4.76 19.93
N LEU A 116 10.13 -3.44 20.04
CA LEU A 116 11.28 -2.55 20.12
C LEU A 116 11.17 -1.64 21.34
N SER A 117 12.29 -1.06 21.76
CA SER A 117 12.34 -0.15 22.90
C SER A 117 13.29 1.03 22.66
N GLY A 118 13.09 2.10 23.43
CA GLY A 118 13.93 3.30 23.43
C GLY A 118 13.89 4.08 22.11
N VAL A 119 15.04 4.56 21.66
CA VAL A 119 15.20 5.46 20.49
C VAL A 119 14.65 4.86 19.19
N LYS A 120 14.64 3.52 19.06
CA LYS A 120 14.12 2.85 17.86
C LYS A 120 12.64 3.12 17.63
N VAL A 121 11.85 3.14 18.71
CA VAL A 121 10.41 3.46 18.65
C VAL A 121 10.21 4.89 18.14
N GLN A 122 11.01 5.84 18.63
CA GLN A 122 10.92 7.24 18.22
C GLN A 122 11.24 7.40 16.73
N ILE A 123 12.29 6.75 16.24
CA ILE A 123 12.67 6.78 14.81
C ILE A 123 11.54 6.17 13.95
N CYS A 124 11.02 5.00 14.32
CA CYS A 124 9.91 4.36 13.61
C CYS A 124 8.66 5.26 13.60
N GLY A 125 8.35 5.92 14.72
CA GLY A 125 7.23 6.86 14.81
C GLY A 125 7.41 8.07 13.88
N VAL A 126 8.58 8.72 13.92
CA VAL A 126 8.86 9.87 13.04
C VAL A 126 8.71 9.48 11.57
N LEU A 127 9.27 8.34 11.16
CA LEU A 127 9.17 7.84 9.79
C LEU A 127 7.73 7.50 9.40
N GLN A 128 6.98 6.81 10.27
CA GLN A 128 5.59 6.43 10.02
C GLN A 128 4.70 7.66 9.85
N TYR A 129 4.75 8.61 10.78
CA TYR A 129 3.91 9.81 10.71
C TYR A 129 4.28 10.71 9.54
N ALA A 130 5.58 10.89 9.25
CA ALA A 130 6.00 11.61 8.06
C ALA A 130 5.46 10.97 6.77
N ASN A 131 5.44 9.63 6.70
CA ASN A 131 4.90 8.92 5.56
C ASN A 131 3.38 9.08 5.44
N ILE A 132 2.62 8.90 6.53
CA ILE A 132 1.17 9.12 6.54
C ILE A 132 0.80 10.54 6.10
N VAL A 133 1.54 11.56 6.56
CA VAL A 133 1.35 12.95 6.12
C VAL A 133 1.64 13.10 4.62
N GLY A 134 2.75 12.54 4.14
CA GLY A 134 3.11 12.55 2.72
C GLY A 134 2.07 11.90 1.83
N VAL A 135 1.57 10.72 2.21
CA VAL A 135 0.48 10.01 1.53
C VAL A 135 -0.78 10.88 1.48
N SER A 136 -1.17 11.49 2.61
CA SER A 136 -2.36 12.35 2.68
C SER A 136 -2.28 13.55 1.74
N ILE A 137 -1.10 14.20 1.66
CA ILE A 137 -0.84 15.28 0.71
C ILE A 137 -0.94 14.76 -0.73
N GLY A 138 -0.31 13.62 -1.03
CA GLY A 138 -0.33 13.00 -2.36
C GLY A 138 -1.74 12.69 -2.85
N TYR A 139 -2.58 12.11 -1.99
CA TYR A 139 -3.99 11.83 -2.31
C TYR A 139 -4.79 13.11 -2.57
N THR A 140 -4.57 14.16 -1.77
CA THR A 140 -5.25 15.46 -1.95
C THR A 140 -4.89 16.12 -3.28
N ILE A 141 -3.61 16.12 -3.63
CA ILE A 141 -3.13 16.66 -4.91
C ILE A 141 -3.69 15.84 -6.09
N ALA A 142 -3.59 14.52 -6.03
CA ALA A 142 -4.07 13.65 -7.10
C ALA A 142 -5.58 13.78 -7.34
N ALA A 143 -6.38 13.80 -6.28
CA ALA A 143 -7.83 13.98 -6.38
C ALA A 143 -8.19 15.34 -7.02
N SER A 144 -7.45 16.39 -6.67
CA SER A 144 -7.65 17.73 -7.20
C SER A 144 -7.26 17.86 -8.67
N ILE A 145 -6.16 17.23 -9.09
CA ILE A 145 -5.73 17.17 -10.50
C ILE A 145 -6.75 16.39 -11.33
N SER A 146 -7.26 15.27 -10.81
CA SER A 146 -8.29 14.48 -11.48
C SER A 146 -9.57 15.30 -11.71
N MET A 147 -10.02 16.05 -10.70
CA MET A 147 -11.20 16.91 -10.85
C MET A 147 -10.96 18.08 -11.81
N LEU A 148 -9.76 18.67 -11.79
CA LEU A 148 -9.34 19.68 -12.75
C LEU A 148 -9.42 19.16 -14.19
N ALA A 149 -8.95 17.93 -14.43
CA ALA A 149 -9.00 17.29 -15.75
C ALA A 149 -10.44 17.07 -16.23
N ILE A 150 -11.34 16.58 -15.35
CA ILE A 150 -12.76 16.39 -15.67
C ILE A 150 -13.41 17.73 -16.06
N LYS A 151 -13.16 18.79 -15.29
CA LYS A 151 -13.76 20.11 -15.56
C LYS A 151 -13.25 20.74 -16.84
N ARG A 152 -11.97 20.56 -17.15
CA ARG A 152 -11.43 20.95 -18.46
C ARG A 152 -12.06 20.17 -19.60
N ALA A 153 -12.21 18.86 -19.46
CA ALA A 153 -12.87 18.03 -20.48
C ALA A 153 -14.31 18.48 -20.75
N ASN A 154 -15.09 18.76 -19.70
CA ASN A 154 -16.45 19.28 -19.83
C ASN A 154 -16.49 20.66 -20.49
N CYS A 155 -15.53 21.53 -20.17
CA CYS A 155 -15.40 22.85 -20.81
C CYS A 155 -15.14 22.71 -22.32
N PHE A 156 -14.20 21.84 -22.73
CA PHE A 156 -13.94 21.60 -24.15
C PHE A 156 -15.14 21.01 -24.88
N HIS A 157 -15.96 20.19 -24.21
CA HIS A 157 -17.17 19.63 -24.81
C HIS A 157 -18.26 20.70 -25.03
N GLY A 158 -18.40 21.65 -24.11
CA GLY A 158 -19.42 22.71 -24.20
C GLY A 158 -19.01 23.90 -25.07
N ASN A 159 -17.78 24.39 -24.92
CA ASN A 159 -17.30 25.63 -25.54
C ASN A 159 -16.41 25.39 -26.78
N GLY A 160 -16.09 24.12 -27.06
CA GLY A 160 -15.16 23.73 -28.12
C GLY A 160 -13.68 23.88 -27.73
N HIS A 161 -12.80 23.30 -28.55
CA HIS A 161 -11.35 23.27 -28.30
C HIS A 161 -10.63 24.62 -28.48
N ALA A 162 -11.33 25.67 -28.93
CA ALA A 162 -10.77 27.01 -29.07
C ALA A 162 -10.76 27.81 -27.75
N ASP A 163 -11.54 27.38 -26.75
CA ASP A 163 -11.56 28.01 -25.43
C ASP A 163 -10.33 27.58 -24.61
N PRO A 164 -9.57 28.50 -24.00
CA PRO A 164 -8.42 28.17 -23.17
C PRO A 164 -8.77 27.38 -21.89
N CYS A 165 -10.05 27.27 -21.51
CA CYS A 165 -10.58 26.47 -20.41
C CYS A 165 -9.70 26.55 -19.14
N LYS A 166 -9.45 27.79 -18.67
CA LYS A 166 -8.68 28.06 -17.47
C LYS A 166 -9.50 27.69 -16.23
N VAL A 167 -9.16 26.56 -15.62
CA VAL A 167 -9.78 26.07 -14.37
C VAL A 167 -8.70 26.00 -13.30
N SER A 168 -9.04 26.38 -12.06
CA SER A 168 -8.15 26.29 -10.90
C SER A 168 -8.34 24.99 -10.14
N SER A 169 -7.26 24.36 -9.67
CA SER A 169 -7.30 23.16 -8.83
C SER A 169 -7.47 23.47 -7.33
N VAL A 170 -7.22 24.70 -6.90
CA VAL A 170 -7.23 25.10 -5.48
C VAL A 170 -8.58 24.82 -4.79
N PRO A 171 -9.75 25.13 -5.39
CA PRO A 171 -11.03 24.83 -4.75
C PRO A 171 -11.22 23.32 -4.50
N TYR A 172 -10.75 22.48 -5.41
CA TYR A 172 -10.85 21.02 -5.26
C TYR A 172 -9.93 20.52 -4.14
N MET A 173 -8.72 21.07 -3.99
CA MET A 173 -7.84 20.73 -2.87
C MET A 173 -8.50 21.02 -1.52
N ILE A 174 -9.14 22.19 -1.39
CA ILE A 174 -9.84 22.58 -0.16
C ILE A 174 -11.03 21.63 0.09
N ILE A 175 -11.85 21.36 -0.93
CA ILE A 175 -13.02 20.47 -0.80
C ILE A 175 -12.59 19.05 -0.37
N PHE A 176 -11.54 18.49 -1.01
CA PHE A 176 -11.03 17.17 -0.65
C PHE A 176 -10.43 17.15 0.76
N GLY A 177 -9.68 18.18 1.16
CA GLY A 177 -9.14 18.30 2.51
C GLY A 177 -10.25 18.37 3.58
N VAL A 178 -11.30 19.15 3.34
CA VAL A 178 -12.48 19.21 4.22
C VAL A 178 -13.16 17.84 4.31
N ALA A 179 -13.36 17.15 3.18
CA ALA A 179 -13.93 15.81 3.17
C ALA A 179 -13.07 14.82 3.98
N GLN A 180 -11.74 14.87 3.87
CA GLN A 180 -10.83 14.04 4.67
C GLN A 180 -11.01 14.29 6.17
N VAL A 181 -11.16 15.54 6.62
CA VAL A 181 -11.44 15.87 8.03
C VAL A 181 -12.76 15.28 8.51
N PHE A 182 -13.80 15.32 7.66
CA PHE A 182 -15.09 14.69 8.00
C PHE A 182 -14.96 13.16 8.10
N PHE A 183 -14.32 12.50 7.12
CA PHE A 183 -14.13 11.05 7.13
C PHE A 183 -13.20 10.59 8.26
N SER A 184 -12.24 11.42 8.69
CA SER A 184 -11.36 11.09 9.82
C SER A 184 -12.10 11.07 11.17
N GLN A 185 -13.33 11.57 11.25
CA GLN A 185 -14.15 11.46 12.47
C GLN A 185 -14.76 10.06 12.64
N ILE A 186 -14.70 9.19 11.62
CA ILE A 186 -15.22 7.82 11.69
C ILE A 186 -14.15 6.95 12.39
N PRO A 187 -14.45 6.39 13.57
CA PRO A 187 -13.43 5.78 14.42
C PRO A 187 -12.98 4.39 13.97
N ASP A 188 -13.82 3.62 13.27
CA ASP A 188 -13.55 2.21 12.94
C ASP A 188 -13.62 1.90 11.43
N PHE A 189 -12.61 1.17 10.94
CA PHE A 189 -12.47 0.77 9.54
C PHE A 189 -13.57 -0.21 9.07
N ASP A 190 -14.16 -0.98 10.00
CA ASP A 190 -15.25 -1.94 9.70
C ASP A 190 -16.50 -1.25 9.14
N GLN A 191 -16.79 -0.03 9.64
CA GLN A 191 -17.96 0.76 9.24
C GLN A 191 -17.85 1.29 7.79
N ILE A 192 -16.63 1.34 7.24
CA ILE A 192 -16.33 1.84 5.89
C ILE A 192 -15.92 0.73 4.91
N SER A 193 -16.07 -0.54 5.29
CA SER A 193 -15.78 -1.69 4.43
C SER A 193 -16.57 -1.65 3.11
N TRP A 194 -17.83 -1.22 3.15
CA TRP A 194 -18.66 -1.03 1.95
C TRP A 194 -18.12 0.06 1.01
N LEU A 195 -17.57 1.16 1.55
CA LEU A 195 -16.93 2.22 0.76
C LEU A 195 -15.69 1.69 0.07
N SER A 196 -14.89 0.88 0.76
CA SER A 196 -13.69 0.24 0.18
C SER A 196 -14.05 -0.74 -0.93
N MET A 197 -15.10 -1.55 -0.76
CA MET A 197 -15.58 -2.43 -1.84
C MET A 197 -16.04 -1.65 -3.07
N LEU A 198 -16.80 -0.56 -2.87
CA LEU A 198 -17.22 0.31 -3.96
C LEU A 198 -16.02 0.98 -4.66
N ALA A 199 -15.06 1.48 -3.89
CA ALA A 199 -13.84 2.10 -4.41
C ALA A 199 -13.00 1.09 -5.22
N ALA A 200 -12.87 -0.15 -4.74
CA ALA A 200 -12.20 -1.22 -5.47
C ALA A 200 -12.92 -1.53 -6.80
N ALA A 201 -14.25 -1.63 -6.79
CA ALA A 201 -15.03 -1.87 -8.00
C ALA A 201 -14.84 -0.74 -9.04
N MET A 202 -14.98 0.52 -8.62
CA MET A 202 -14.72 1.70 -9.47
C MET A 202 -13.29 1.69 -10.02
N SER A 203 -12.34 1.23 -9.21
CA SER A 203 -10.93 1.13 -9.57
C SER A 203 -10.65 0.14 -10.69
N PHE A 204 -11.27 -1.03 -10.63
CA PHE A 204 -11.23 -1.97 -11.74
C PHE A 204 -11.89 -1.40 -12.99
N THR A 205 -13.05 -0.76 -12.85
CA THR A 205 -13.77 -0.17 -13.99
C THR A 205 -12.92 0.85 -14.73
N TYR A 206 -12.38 1.87 -14.06
CA TYR A 206 -11.58 2.88 -14.77
C TYR A 206 -10.26 2.31 -15.29
N SER A 207 -9.65 1.34 -14.60
CA SER A 207 -8.42 0.69 -15.06
C SER A 207 -8.66 -0.12 -16.34
N SER A 208 -9.78 -0.84 -16.42
CA SER A 208 -10.19 -1.55 -17.64
C SER A 208 -10.47 -0.59 -18.80
N ILE A 209 -11.16 0.53 -18.54
CA ILE A 209 -11.39 1.57 -19.55
C ILE A 209 -10.05 2.15 -20.03
N GLY A 210 -9.16 2.52 -19.10
CA GLY A 210 -7.85 3.06 -19.42
C GLY A 210 -6.99 2.08 -20.23
N LEU A 211 -7.00 0.79 -19.87
CA LEU A 211 -6.33 -0.26 -20.61
C LEU A 211 -6.92 -0.41 -22.02
N GLY A 212 -8.25 -0.46 -22.15
CA GLY A 212 -8.94 -0.57 -23.44
C GLY A 212 -8.62 0.60 -24.38
N LEU A 213 -8.74 1.83 -23.88
CA LEU A 213 -8.39 3.04 -24.64
C LEU A 213 -6.91 3.07 -25.01
N GLY A 214 -6.03 2.64 -24.10
CA GLY A 214 -4.60 2.54 -24.34
C GLY A 214 -4.25 1.55 -25.45
N ILE A 215 -4.84 0.35 -25.43
CA ILE A 215 -4.65 -0.66 -26.49
C ILE A 215 -5.11 -0.13 -27.85
N VAL A 216 -6.27 0.54 -27.91
CA VAL A 216 -6.80 1.11 -29.15
C VAL A 216 -5.90 2.21 -29.72
N GLN A 217 -5.28 3.04 -28.87
CA GLN A 217 -4.38 4.11 -29.30
C GLN A 217 -2.99 3.62 -29.75
N VAL A 218 -2.58 2.43 -29.29
CA VAL A 218 -1.24 1.90 -29.53
C VAL A 218 -1.26 0.93 -30.72
N ILE A 219 -1.01 1.46 -31.92
CA ILE A 219 -0.64 0.66 -33.09
C ILE A 219 0.89 0.40 -33.00
N GLY A 220 1.28 -0.79 -32.51
CA GLY A 220 2.68 -1.23 -32.37
C GLY A 220 3.41 -0.75 -31.12
N VAL A 221 4.64 -1.22 -30.86
CA VAL A 221 5.42 -0.85 -29.67
C VAL A 221 6.03 0.55 -29.82
N LYS A 222 5.35 1.59 -29.32
CA LYS A 222 5.79 3.00 -29.41
C LYS A 222 6.68 3.48 -28.24
N GLY A 223 7.39 2.59 -27.54
CA GLY A 223 8.20 2.95 -26.38
C GLY A 223 9.69 2.64 -26.52
N SER A 224 10.50 3.28 -25.68
CA SER A 224 11.96 3.10 -25.62
C SER A 224 12.35 2.02 -24.61
N LEU A 225 13.38 1.23 -24.93
CA LEU A 225 13.97 0.24 -24.02
C LEU A 225 14.55 0.87 -22.76
N THR A 226 15.15 2.07 -22.89
CA THR A 226 15.89 2.76 -21.80
C THR A 226 15.18 4.01 -21.30
N GLY A 227 13.89 4.14 -21.62
CA GLY A 227 13.06 5.28 -21.28
C GLY A 227 13.42 6.51 -22.09
N ILE A 228 13.24 7.69 -21.49
CA ILE A 228 13.55 8.97 -22.14
C ILE A 228 15.01 9.02 -22.64
N SER A 229 15.20 9.44 -23.89
CA SER A 229 16.52 9.47 -24.52
C SER A 229 17.35 10.67 -24.07
N ILE A 230 18.67 10.46 -23.99
CA ILE A 230 19.65 11.54 -23.79
C ILE A 230 19.68 12.34 -25.09
N GLY A 231 19.31 13.63 -25.03
CA GLY A 231 19.05 14.48 -26.19
C GLY A 231 17.73 15.24 -26.09
N THR A 232 16.68 14.57 -25.60
CA THR A 232 15.43 15.23 -25.16
C THR A 232 15.59 15.89 -23.79
N VAL A 233 16.46 15.30 -22.97
CA VAL A 233 16.87 15.80 -21.65
C VAL A 233 18.38 15.71 -21.49
N THR A 234 18.93 16.53 -20.60
CA THR A 234 20.35 16.44 -20.24
C THR A 234 20.64 15.12 -19.50
N PRO A 235 21.88 14.60 -19.55
CA PRO A 235 22.26 13.39 -18.82
C PRO A 235 21.92 13.46 -17.32
N MET A 236 22.14 14.61 -16.69
CA MET A 236 21.84 14.83 -15.27
C MET A 236 20.34 14.80 -14.98
N GLN A 237 19.51 15.42 -15.84
CA GLN A 237 18.06 15.34 -15.71
C GLN A 237 17.54 13.91 -15.91
N LYS A 238 18.16 13.13 -16.79
CA LYS A 238 17.83 11.71 -16.93
C LYS A 238 18.07 10.96 -15.62
N VAL A 239 19.22 11.16 -14.99
CA VAL A 239 19.53 10.55 -13.67
C VAL A 239 18.47 10.94 -12.64
N TRP A 240 18.18 12.24 -12.47
CA TRP A 240 17.21 12.69 -11.48
C TRP A 240 15.79 12.20 -11.71
N ARG A 241 15.34 12.16 -12.98
CA ARG A 241 14.01 11.63 -13.32
C ARG A 241 13.93 10.12 -13.10
N SER A 242 14.97 9.35 -13.45
CA SER A 242 15.03 7.93 -13.12
C SER A 242 15.00 7.70 -11.61
N THR A 243 15.70 8.55 -10.86
CA THR A 243 15.71 8.48 -9.40
C THR A 243 14.35 8.80 -8.78
N GLN A 244 13.63 9.81 -9.28
CA GLN A 244 12.25 10.09 -8.88
C GLN A 244 11.30 8.94 -9.23
N ALA A 245 11.48 8.32 -10.41
CA ALA A 245 10.66 7.18 -10.83
C ALA A 245 10.75 5.99 -9.85
N PHE A 246 11.90 5.75 -9.21
CA PHE A 246 11.99 4.76 -8.12
C PHE A 246 11.11 5.14 -6.92
N GLY A 247 11.10 6.42 -6.54
CA GLY A 247 10.25 6.93 -5.46
C GLY A 247 8.76 6.81 -5.78
N ASP A 248 8.37 7.17 -7.01
CA ASP A 248 6.98 7.04 -7.49
C ASP A 248 6.51 5.59 -7.48
N ILE A 249 7.37 4.65 -7.94
CA ILE A 249 7.05 3.21 -7.88
C ILE A 249 6.96 2.76 -6.43
N ALA A 250 7.90 3.14 -5.56
CA ALA A 250 7.84 2.78 -4.13
C ALA A 250 6.54 3.25 -3.46
N PHE A 251 6.12 4.48 -3.76
CA PHE A 251 4.89 5.07 -3.26
C PHE A 251 3.64 4.32 -3.76
N ALA A 252 3.64 3.80 -5.00
CA ALA A 252 2.53 3.01 -5.50
C ALA A 252 2.31 1.67 -4.74
N TYR A 253 3.34 1.16 -4.04
CA TYR A 253 3.25 -0.09 -3.27
C TYR A 253 3.14 0.14 -1.75
N SER A 254 2.88 1.36 -1.26
CA SER A 254 2.98 1.71 0.17
C SER A 254 1.77 1.34 1.05
N TYR A 255 0.99 0.31 0.73
CA TYR A 255 -0.18 -0.07 1.54
C TYR A 255 0.18 -0.65 2.92
N SER A 256 1.43 -1.07 3.11
CA SER A 256 1.94 -1.65 4.36
C SER A 256 1.80 -0.71 5.56
N LEU A 257 1.63 0.61 5.32
CA LEU A 257 1.44 1.63 6.35
C LEU A 257 0.15 1.50 7.16
N ILE A 258 -0.88 0.88 6.59
CA ILE A 258 -2.19 0.66 7.23
C ILE A 258 -2.50 -0.85 7.38
N LEU A 259 -1.49 -1.70 7.21
CA LEU A 259 -1.66 -3.15 7.16
C LEU A 259 -2.17 -3.72 8.47
N ILE A 260 -1.63 -3.25 9.60
CA ILE A 260 -2.02 -3.74 10.94
C ILE A 260 -3.45 -3.31 11.25
N GLU A 261 -3.83 -2.10 10.85
CA GLU A 261 -5.16 -1.54 11.01
C GLU A 261 -6.19 -2.30 10.15
N ILE A 262 -5.83 -2.70 8.92
CA ILE A 262 -6.66 -3.60 8.09
C ILE A 262 -6.76 -4.98 8.76
N GLN A 263 -5.65 -5.52 9.27
CA GLN A 263 -5.63 -6.81 9.93
C GLN A 263 -6.47 -6.83 11.22
N ASP A 264 -6.55 -5.69 11.93
CA ASP A 264 -7.42 -5.53 13.10
C ASP A 264 -8.91 -5.58 12.77
N THR A 265 -9.32 -5.50 11.50
CA THR A 265 -10.73 -5.73 11.11
C THR A 265 -11.09 -7.21 10.98
N ILE A 266 -10.09 -8.09 10.91
CA ILE A 266 -10.29 -9.51 10.62
C ILE A 266 -10.89 -10.21 11.84
N ARG A 267 -11.91 -11.01 11.61
CA ARG A 267 -12.55 -11.82 12.66
C ARG A 267 -11.54 -12.71 13.39
N ALA A 268 -11.74 -12.87 14.70
CA ALA A 268 -10.94 -13.74 15.56
C ALA A 268 -10.93 -15.21 15.09
N PRO A 269 -9.86 -15.99 15.41
CA PRO A 269 -9.63 -17.35 14.91
C PRO A 269 -10.72 -18.39 15.25
N PRO A 270 -10.73 -19.56 14.55
CA PRO A 270 -9.80 -19.99 13.49
C PRO A 270 -10.24 -19.67 12.05
N PRO A 271 -9.30 -19.39 11.10
CA PRO A 271 -7.83 -19.31 11.24
C PRO A 271 -7.33 -17.97 11.80
N SER A 272 -6.05 -17.87 12.20
CA SER A 272 -5.46 -16.63 12.73
C SER A 272 -5.54 -15.45 11.75
N GLU A 273 -5.65 -14.23 12.26
CA GLU A 273 -5.74 -12.99 11.49
C GLU A 273 -4.50 -12.82 10.60
N SER A 274 -3.32 -13.18 11.11
CA SER A 274 -2.08 -13.20 10.33
C SER A 274 -2.16 -14.17 9.15
N THR A 275 -2.78 -15.34 9.32
CA THR A 275 -2.99 -16.30 8.23
C THR A 275 -3.97 -15.75 7.20
N VAL A 276 -5.08 -15.13 7.64
CA VAL A 276 -6.07 -14.53 6.72
C VAL A 276 -5.44 -13.36 5.97
N MET A 277 -4.71 -12.48 6.64
CA MET A 277 -4.05 -11.32 6.05
C MET A 277 -3.03 -11.76 5.00
N LYS A 278 -2.23 -12.78 5.31
CA LYS A 278 -1.27 -13.38 4.37
C LYS A 278 -1.95 -13.99 3.15
N ARG A 279 -3.12 -14.63 3.30
CA ARG A 279 -3.92 -15.09 2.16
C ARG A 279 -4.45 -13.93 1.33
N ALA A 280 -4.91 -12.85 1.97
CA ALA A 280 -5.36 -11.63 1.30
C ALA A 280 -4.24 -10.95 0.50
N THR A 281 -2.98 -11.09 0.94
CA THR A 281 -1.76 -10.66 0.22
C THR A 281 -1.17 -11.75 -0.70
N MET A 282 -1.92 -12.84 -0.98
CA MET A 282 -1.53 -13.96 -1.87
C MET A 282 -0.33 -14.80 -1.38
N MET A 283 -0.36 -15.27 -0.12
CA MET A 283 0.68 -16.15 0.45
C MET A 283 0.20 -17.54 0.87
N TYR A 284 1.00 -18.55 0.51
CA TYR A 284 1.22 -19.76 1.31
C TYR A 284 2.73 -20.02 1.38
N VAL A 285 3.39 -19.54 2.44
CA VAL A 285 4.77 -19.91 2.74
C VAL A 285 4.86 -20.21 4.24
N VAL A 286 5.29 -21.43 4.54
CA VAL A 286 5.53 -21.94 5.90
C VAL A 286 6.50 -21.01 6.63
N GLN A 287 6.03 -20.43 7.72
CA GLN A 287 6.84 -19.59 8.58
C GLN A 287 7.87 -20.44 9.33
N LYS A 288 9.12 -19.96 9.36
CA LYS A 288 10.12 -20.40 10.32
C LYS A 288 10.68 -19.18 11.02
N LYS A 289 10.94 -19.30 12.32
CA LYS A 289 11.72 -18.32 13.09
C LYS A 289 13.05 -18.10 12.36
N VAL A 290 13.42 -16.84 12.08
CA VAL A 290 14.65 -16.48 11.37
C VAL A 290 15.78 -16.30 12.39
N PRO A 291 16.76 -17.22 12.50
CA PRO A 291 17.91 -17.00 13.38
C PRO A 291 18.86 -15.96 12.78
N LYS A 292 19.56 -15.21 13.65
CA LYS A 292 20.66 -14.32 13.22
C LYS A 292 21.69 -15.14 12.42
N TRP A 293 22.24 -14.57 11.35
CA TRP A 293 23.14 -15.22 10.39
C TRP A 293 22.53 -16.30 9.49
N SER A 294 21.21 -16.53 9.57
CA SER A 294 20.51 -17.31 8.54
C SER A 294 20.60 -16.64 7.18
N THR A 295 20.52 -17.42 6.10
CA THR A 295 20.35 -16.91 4.72
C THR A 295 19.16 -15.94 4.62
N GLN A 296 18.07 -16.21 5.35
CA GLN A 296 16.92 -15.29 5.43
C GLN A 296 17.27 -13.97 6.13
N TRP A 297 18.07 -14.01 7.20
CA TRP A 297 18.52 -12.82 7.91
C TRP A 297 19.48 -11.97 7.05
N VAL A 298 20.42 -12.60 6.34
CA VAL A 298 21.33 -11.92 5.42
C VAL A 298 20.54 -11.29 4.27
N CYS A 299 19.59 -12.01 3.68
CA CYS A 299 18.69 -11.49 2.66
C CYS A 299 17.90 -10.27 3.15
N LEU A 300 17.39 -10.33 4.39
CA LEU A 300 16.72 -9.22 5.08
C LEU A 300 17.59 -7.97 5.20
N GLN A 301 18.85 -8.14 5.63
CA GLN A 301 19.78 -7.02 5.76
C GLN A 301 20.11 -6.41 4.41
N MET A 302 20.37 -7.23 3.39
CA MET A 302 20.63 -6.76 2.02
C MET A 302 19.42 -6.02 1.44
N LEU A 303 18.21 -6.54 1.67
CA LEU A 303 16.97 -5.90 1.27
C LEU A 303 16.80 -4.54 1.94
N SER A 304 17.04 -4.46 3.26
CA SER A 304 16.93 -3.22 4.03
C SER A 304 17.94 -2.17 3.56
N LEU A 305 19.20 -2.56 3.36
CA LEU A 305 20.23 -1.67 2.81
C LEU A 305 19.89 -1.19 1.40
N GLY A 306 19.36 -2.08 0.55
CA GLY A 306 18.89 -1.73 -0.79
C GLY A 306 17.74 -0.73 -0.75
N CYS A 307 16.73 -0.95 0.10
CA CYS A 307 15.61 -0.03 0.27
C CYS A 307 16.05 1.34 0.79
N LEU A 308 17.01 1.37 1.72
CA LEU A 308 17.60 2.61 2.21
C LEU A 308 18.32 3.37 1.09
N ALA A 309 19.14 2.68 0.28
CA ALA A 309 19.83 3.29 -0.84
C ALA A 309 18.84 3.86 -1.88
N ILE A 310 17.79 3.12 -2.22
CA ILE A 310 16.75 3.59 -3.14
C ILE A 310 16.00 4.79 -2.56
N SER A 311 15.69 4.78 -1.27
CA SER A 311 15.00 5.90 -0.59
C SER A 311 15.86 7.17 -0.59
N LEU A 312 17.15 7.05 -0.30
CA LEU A 312 18.10 8.17 -0.34
C LEU A 312 18.28 8.71 -1.76
N ALA A 313 18.37 7.82 -2.74
CA ALA A 313 18.38 8.22 -4.14
C ALA A 313 17.09 8.98 -4.45
N ALA A 314 15.92 8.37 -4.27
CA ALA A 314 14.62 8.97 -4.56
C ALA A 314 14.48 10.36 -3.92
N ALA A 315 14.87 10.51 -2.65
CA ALA A 315 14.90 11.81 -1.97
C ALA A 315 15.78 12.84 -2.69
N ALA A 316 17.00 12.49 -3.08
CA ALA A 316 17.87 13.37 -3.85
C ALA A 316 17.25 13.74 -5.22
N GLY A 317 16.63 12.76 -5.89
CA GLY A 317 15.90 12.98 -7.14
C GLY A 317 14.75 13.97 -6.97
N SER A 318 13.92 13.82 -5.94
CA SER A 318 12.79 14.72 -5.64
C SER A 318 13.26 16.14 -5.33
N ILE A 319 14.33 16.30 -4.52
CA ILE A 319 14.90 17.63 -4.23
C ILE A 319 15.41 18.29 -5.51
N ALA A 320 16.11 17.54 -6.36
CA ALA A 320 16.57 18.04 -7.65
C ALA A 320 15.40 18.41 -8.58
N GLY A 321 14.32 17.64 -8.55
CA GLY A 321 13.06 17.92 -9.26
C GLY A 321 12.46 19.25 -8.83
N ILE A 322 12.22 19.43 -7.54
CA ILE A 322 11.68 20.67 -6.97
C ILE A 322 12.55 21.88 -7.35
N LYS A 323 13.88 21.75 -7.23
CA LYS A 323 14.81 22.81 -7.63
C LYS A 323 14.72 23.15 -9.13
N SER A 324 14.47 22.15 -9.97
CA SER A 324 14.26 22.35 -11.41
C SER A 324 12.93 23.06 -11.68
N ASP A 325 11.86 22.66 -11.00
CA ASP A 325 10.53 23.22 -11.19
C ASP A 325 10.43 24.67 -10.70
N LEU A 326 11.08 25.00 -9.58
CA LEU A 326 11.14 26.37 -9.05
C LEU A 326 11.89 27.37 -9.94
N LYS A 327 12.67 26.91 -10.92
CA LYS A 327 13.26 27.81 -11.93
C LYS A 327 12.25 28.26 -12.98
N VAL A 328 11.19 27.49 -13.17
CA VAL A 328 10.16 27.74 -14.18
C VAL A 328 8.91 28.34 -13.52
N TYR A 329 8.53 27.81 -12.35
CA TYR A 329 7.40 28.27 -11.57
C TYR A 329 7.87 29.23 -10.49
N HIS A 330 7.39 30.47 -10.54
CA HIS A 330 7.60 31.43 -9.46
C HIS A 330 6.35 31.46 -8.56
N PRO A 331 6.34 30.75 -7.43
CA PRO A 331 5.15 30.62 -6.58
C PRO A 331 4.70 31.95 -5.96
N PHE A 332 5.57 32.97 -5.92
CA PHE A 332 5.29 34.29 -5.35
C PHE A 332 5.60 35.43 -6.34
N LYS A 333 5.10 35.34 -7.57
CA LYS A 333 5.00 36.53 -8.42
C LYS A 333 3.76 37.33 -8.02
N THR A 334 3.96 38.38 -7.23
CA THR A 334 3.06 39.55 -7.18
C THR A 334 3.13 40.32 -8.49
#